data_AF-U6D9Z3-F1
#
_entry.id   AF-U6D9Z3-F1
#
_cell.length_a   1.000
_cell.length_b   1.000
_cell.length_c   1.000
_cell.angle_alpha   90.00
_cell.angle_beta   90.00
_cell.angle_gamma   90.00
#
_symmetry.space_group_name_H-M   'P 1'
#
loop_
_entity.id
_entity.type
_entity.pdbx_description
1 polymer ?
#
loop_
_entity_poly.entity_id
_entity_poly.type
_entity_poly.pdbx_seq_one_letter_code
_entity_poly.pdbx_strand_id
1 'polypeptide(L)'
;MNFEGLDPGLAEYAPAMHSALDPVLDAHLNPSLLQNVELDPEGVALEALPVQESVHIMEGVYSELHSVVAEVGVPVSVSHFDLHEEMLWVGSHGGHATSFFGPALERYSSFQVNGSDDIRQIQSLENGILFLTKNNLKYMARGGLIIFDYLLDESEDMHSLLLTDSSTLLVGGLQNHILEIDLNTVQETQKYAVETPGVTIMRQTNRFFFCGHTSGKVSLRDLRTFKVEHEFDAFSGSLSDFDVHGNLLAACGFSSRLTGLACDRFLKVYDLRMMRAITPLQVHVDPAFLRFIPTYTSRLAIISQSGQCQFCEPTGLANPADIFHVNPVGPLLMTFDVSASKQALAFGDSEGCVHLWTDSPEPSFNPYSRETEFALPCLVDSLPPLDWSQDLLPLSLIPVPLTTDTLLSDWPAANSAPAPRRAPPVDAEILRTMKKVGFIGYAPNPRTRLRNQIPYRLKESDSEFDSFSQVTESPIGREEEPHLHMVSKKYRKVTIKYS
;
A
#
# COMPACT_ATOMS: atom_id res chain seq x y z
N MET A 1 -45.74 -15.81 -21.83
CA MET A 1 -46.60 -17.01 -21.70
C MET A 1 -47.54 -16.78 -20.54
N ASN A 2 -48.81 -17.15 -20.69
CA ASN A 2 -49.93 -16.79 -19.82
C ASN A 2 -49.75 -17.26 -18.37
N PHE A 3 -49.99 -16.36 -17.41
CA PHE A 3 -50.10 -16.65 -15.99
C PHE A 3 -51.59 -16.73 -15.60
N GLU A 4 -52.14 -17.94 -15.60
CA GLU A 4 -53.37 -18.26 -14.86
C GLU A 4 -53.15 -19.59 -14.16
N GLY A 5 -53.20 -19.58 -12.82
CA GLY A 5 -53.04 -20.77 -11.98
C GLY A 5 -52.12 -20.57 -10.78
N LEU A 6 -52.48 -19.65 -9.88
CA LEU A 6 -51.93 -19.64 -8.52
C LEU A 6 -53.09 -19.73 -7.53
N ASP A 7 -53.05 -20.79 -6.72
CA ASP A 7 -53.99 -21.15 -5.66
C ASP A 7 -53.81 -20.20 -4.44
N PRO A 8 -54.85 -19.57 -3.89
CA PRO A 8 -54.73 -18.62 -2.79
C PRO A 8 -54.79 -19.36 -1.44
N GLY A 9 -53.67 -19.97 -1.02
CA GLY A 9 -53.62 -20.78 0.20
C GLY A 9 -52.35 -20.67 1.04
N LEU A 10 -51.54 -19.63 0.86
CA LEU A 10 -50.28 -19.43 1.59
C LEU A 10 -50.14 -18.00 2.11
N ALA A 11 -51.22 -17.52 2.73
CA ALA A 11 -51.14 -16.44 3.71
C ALA A 11 -51.49 -17.07 5.07
N GLU A 12 -50.67 -16.78 6.08
CA GLU A 12 -50.75 -17.22 7.49
C GLU A 12 -49.92 -18.45 7.87
N TYR A 13 -48.70 -18.20 8.35
CA TYR A 13 -48.19 -18.91 9.54
C TYR A 13 -47.19 -18.02 10.30
N ALA A 14 -47.50 -17.76 11.58
CA ALA A 14 -46.69 -16.99 12.52
C ALA A 14 -45.64 -17.88 13.23
N PRO A 15 -44.54 -17.32 13.77
CA PRO A 15 -43.49 -18.12 14.40
C PRO A 15 -43.87 -18.47 15.85
N ALA A 16 -43.86 -19.75 16.18
CA ALA A 16 -43.92 -20.24 17.56
C ALA A 16 -42.50 -20.58 18.07
N MET A 17 -42.25 -20.25 19.33
CA MET A 17 -40.97 -20.36 20.04
C MET A 17 -40.58 -21.78 20.48
N HIS A 18 -39.25 -21.97 20.59
CA HIS A 18 -38.45 -22.97 21.37
C HIS A 18 -38.44 -24.44 20.86
N SER A 19 -37.30 -25.15 20.86
CA SER A 19 -36.46 -25.51 22.03
C SER A 19 -34.95 -25.68 21.75
N ALA A 20 -34.16 -25.48 22.81
CA ALA A 20 -32.72 -25.71 22.91
C ALA A 20 -32.30 -27.19 22.67
N LEU A 21 -31.15 -27.40 22.01
CA LEU A 21 -30.44 -28.67 21.95
C LEU A 21 -28.92 -28.44 22.07
N ASP A 22 -28.29 -29.32 22.84
CA ASP A 22 -26.90 -29.30 23.34
C ASP A 22 -25.79 -29.32 22.27
N PRO A 23 -24.57 -28.82 22.56
CA PRO A 23 -23.44 -28.90 21.64
C PRO A 23 -22.83 -30.32 21.65
N VAL A 24 -22.85 -30.97 20.49
CA VAL A 24 -22.10 -32.22 20.24
C VAL A 24 -20.63 -31.86 20.02
N LEU A 25 -19.76 -32.34 20.92
CA LEU A 25 -18.30 -32.24 20.81
C LEU A 25 -17.78 -33.17 19.70
N ASP A 26 -16.91 -32.61 18.86
CA ASP A 26 -16.33 -33.21 17.66
C ASP A 26 -15.29 -34.31 17.99
N ALA A 27 -15.36 -35.45 17.30
CA ALA A 27 -14.71 -36.71 17.69
C ALA A 27 -13.25 -36.88 17.21
N HIS A 28 -12.52 -35.79 16.97
CA HIS A 28 -11.17 -35.84 16.39
C HIS A 28 -10.06 -35.14 17.20
N LEU A 29 -10.28 -34.84 18.48
CA LEU A 29 -9.22 -34.37 19.37
C LEU A 29 -8.42 -35.53 19.97
N ASN A 30 -7.11 -35.49 19.76
CA ASN A 30 -6.15 -36.50 20.17
C ASN A 30 -6.01 -36.52 21.71
N PRO A 31 -6.35 -37.62 22.42
CA PRO A 31 -6.49 -37.64 23.88
C PRO A 31 -5.16 -37.62 24.68
N SER A 32 -4.01 -37.45 24.02
CA SER A 32 -2.68 -37.46 24.64
C SER A 32 -2.11 -36.07 24.97
N LEU A 33 -2.82 -34.98 24.64
CA LEU A 33 -2.36 -33.60 24.90
C LEU A 33 -2.95 -32.95 26.17
N LEU A 34 -3.74 -33.69 26.97
CA LEU A 34 -4.42 -33.16 28.17
C LEU A 34 -3.99 -33.81 29.49
N GLN A 35 -2.82 -34.44 29.55
CA GLN A 35 -2.21 -34.78 30.85
C GLN A 35 -1.30 -33.63 31.28
N ASN A 36 -1.87 -32.65 31.98
CA ASN A 36 -1.25 -31.86 33.07
C ASN A 36 -2.04 -30.59 33.43
N VAL A 37 -3.36 -30.67 33.55
CA VAL A 37 -4.14 -29.61 34.22
C VAL A 37 -5.10 -30.30 35.19
N GLU A 38 -4.70 -30.41 36.45
CA GLU A 38 -5.64 -30.68 37.55
C GLU A 38 -6.51 -29.44 37.72
N LEU A 39 -7.82 -29.57 37.47
CA LEU A 39 -8.82 -28.56 37.77
C LEU A 39 -9.35 -28.84 39.19
N ASP A 40 -9.03 -27.94 40.11
CA ASP A 40 -9.54 -27.96 41.49
C ASP A 40 -11.03 -27.53 41.49
N PRO A 41 -11.95 -28.29 42.12
CA PRO A 41 -13.39 -28.00 42.05
C PRO A 41 -13.87 -27.21 43.26
N GLU A 42 -13.44 -25.96 43.41
CA GLU A 42 -14.16 -25.00 44.25
C GLU A 42 -14.34 -23.67 43.50
N GLY A 43 -15.60 -23.23 43.43
CA GLY A 43 -16.05 -22.14 42.58
C GLY A 43 -15.35 -20.81 42.87
N VAL A 44 -14.69 -20.27 41.84
CA VAL A 44 -14.24 -18.88 41.82
C VAL A 44 -15.42 -18.01 41.41
N ALA A 45 -15.86 -17.14 42.31
CA ALA A 45 -16.83 -16.11 42.02
C ALA A 45 -16.30 -15.21 40.89
N LEU A 46 -17.16 -14.90 39.91
CA LEU A 46 -16.92 -13.86 38.91
C LEU A 46 -16.76 -12.51 39.61
N GLU A 47 -15.54 -12.17 40.02
CA GLU A 47 -15.17 -10.78 40.24
C GLU A 47 -15.24 -10.09 38.88
N ALA A 48 -16.12 -9.10 38.80
CA ALA A 48 -16.19 -8.19 37.67
C ALA A 48 -14.79 -7.62 37.42
N LEU A 49 -14.28 -7.83 36.21
CA LEU A 49 -13.13 -7.11 35.69
C LEU A 49 -13.32 -5.62 36.01
N PRO A 50 -12.34 -4.91 36.60
CA PRO A 50 -12.47 -3.48 36.77
C PRO A 50 -12.60 -2.88 35.37
N VAL A 51 -13.72 -2.20 35.13
CA VAL A 51 -13.87 -1.25 34.02
C VAL A 51 -12.62 -0.37 34.05
N GLN A 52 -11.85 -0.35 32.96
CA GLN A 52 -10.71 0.57 32.79
C GLN A 52 -11.16 1.95 33.27
N GLU A 53 -10.47 2.50 34.28
CA GLU A 53 -10.70 3.87 34.73
C GLU A 53 -10.66 4.77 33.49
N SER A 54 -11.76 5.48 33.23
CA SER A 54 -11.82 6.50 32.19
C SER A 54 -10.68 7.48 32.44
N VAL A 55 -9.65 7.45 31.59
CA VAL A 55 -8.55 8.42 31.59
C VAL A 55 -9.22 9.80 31.63
N HIS A 56 -9.06 10.52 32.74
CA HIS A 56 -9.56 11.88 32.87
C HIS A 56 -8.70 12.78 32.00
N ILE A 57 -9.02 12.82 30.70
CA ILE A 57 -8.41 13.73 29.74
C ILE A 57 -8.93 15.13 30.07
N MET A 58 -8.06 16.01 30.56
CA MET A 58 -8.40 17.43 30.68
C MET A 58 -8.44 18.04 29.29
N GLU A 59 -9.60 18.56 28.89
CA GLU A 59 -9.76 19.26 27.61
C GLU A 59 -8.65 20.30 27.40
N GLY A 60 -7.94 20.18 26.28
CA GLY A 60 -6.89 21.12 25.87
C GLY A 60 -5.46 20.76 26.32
N VAL A 61 -5.27 19.63 27.01
CA VAL A 61 -3.96 19.04 27.28
C VAL A 61 -3.88 17.68 26.61
N TYR A 62 -2.86 17.45 25.78
CA TYR A 62 -2.67 16.14 25.16
C TYR A 62 -2.29 15.10 26.22
N SER A 63 -2.99 13.98 26.20
CA SER A 63 -2.67 12.80 27.01
C SER A 63 -2.80 11.52 26.17
N GLU A 64 -2.09 10.48 26.59
CA GLU A 64 -2.19 9.16 25.96
C GLU A 64 -3.61 8.60 26.07
N LEU A 65 -4.17 8.18 24.94
CA LEU A 65 -5.49 7.57 24.85
C LEU A 65 -5.36 6.06 24.64
N HIS A 66 -4.63 5.65 23.60
CA HIS A 66 -4.41 4.25 23.26
C HIS A 66 -2.99 4.01 22.78
N SER A 67 -2.50 2.80 23.05
CA SER A 67 -1.21 2.31 22.56
C SER A 67 -1.39 0.91 21.98
N VAL A 68 -0.95 0.73 20.75
CA VAL A 68 -1.13 -0.53 19.99
C VAL A 68 0.18 -0.98 19.38
N VAL A 69 0.32 -2.29 19.17
CA VAL A 69 1.48 -2.86 18.48
C VAL A 69 1.15 -3.05 17.01
N ALA A 70 1.89 -2.39 16.13
CA ALA A 70 1.77 -2.56 14.68
C ALA A 70 2.45 -3.85 14.21
N GLU A 71 3.70 -4.04 14.62
CA GLU A 71 4.51 -5.21 14.28
C GLU A 71 5.52 -5.47 15.39
N VAL A 72 5.48 -6.66 16.01
CA VAL A 72 6.30 -6.95 17.19
C VAL A 72 7.78 -7.04 16.82
N GLY A 73 8.61 -6.19 17.44
CA GLY A 73 10.07 -6.26 17.33
C GLY A 73 10.64 -5.65 16.04
N VAL A 74 9.80 -4.99 15.24
CA VAL A 74 10.22 -4.24 14.05
C VAL A 74 9.94 -2.75 14.31
N PRO A 75 10.97 -1.88 14.28
CA PRO A 75 10.78 -0.45 14.52
C PRO A 75 9.78 0.18 13.55
N VAL A 76 9.00 1.14 14.05
CA VAL A 76 8.14 1.97 13.21
C VAL A 76 9.02 2.96 12.44
N SER A 77 8.99 2.92 11.11
CA SER A 77 9.75 3.83 10.25
C SER A 77 9.01 5.15 9.98
N VAL A 78 7.68 5.09 9.85
CA VAL A 78 6.85 6.25 9.56
C VAL A 78 5.43 6.08 10.11
N SER A 79 4.85 7.17 10.58
CA SER A 79 3.43 7.29 10.95
C SER A 79 2.79 8.41 10.16
N HIS A 80 1.58 8.22 9.67
CA HIS A 80 0.86 9.21 8.86
C HIS A 80 -0.64 9.15 9.10
N PHE A 81 -1.25 10.25 9.55
CA PHE A 81 -2.70 10.37 9.61
C PHE A 81 -3.27 10.53 8.21
N ASP A 82 -4.27 9.71 7.87
CA ASP A 82 -4.93 9.81 6.58
C ASP A 82 -5.72 11.11 6.49
N LEU A 83 -5.59 11.84 5.38
CA LEU A 83 -6.25 13.12 5.15
C LEU A 83 -7.73 12.98 4.73
N HIS A 84 -8.18 11.78 4.35
CA HIS A 84 -9.53 11.57 3.83
C HIS A 84 -10.43 10.72 4.73
N GLU A 85 -9.88 9.73 5.42
CA GLU A 85 -10.61 8.79 6.28
C GLU A 85 -10.05 8.85 7.71
N GLU A 86 -10.82 8.38 8.70
CA GLU A 86 -10.38 8.35 10.11
C GLU A 86 -9.39 7.23 10.37
N MET A 87 -8.24 7.25 9.67
CA MET A 87 -7.22 6.22 9.76
C MET A 87 -5.85 6.79 10.12
N LEU A 88 -5.09 6.01 10.88
CA LEU A 88 -3.67 6.19 11.11
C LEU A 88 -2.91 5.09 10.38
N TRP A 89 -2.02 5.47 9.48
CA TRP A 89 -1.13 4.57 8.76
C TRP A 89 0.24 4.49 9.42
N VAL A 90 0.75 3.27 9.52
CA VAL A 90 1.99 2.96 10.18
C VAL A 90 2.82 2.10 9.25
N GLY A 91 4.01 2.57 8.90
CA GLY A 91 4.99 1.83 8.14
C GLY A 91 6.09 1.29 9.04
N SER A 92 6.51 0.04 8.80
CA SER A 92 7.60 -0.60 9.53
C SER A 92 8.90 -0.58 8.73
N HIS A 93 10.01 -0.76 9.44
CA HIS A 93 11.31 -0.99 8.83
C HIS A 93 11.38 -2.25 7.95
N GLY A 94 10.44 -3.19 8.15
CA GLY A 94 10.33 -4.42 7.35
C GLY A 94 9.53 -4.26 6.06
N GLY A 95 9.07 -3.05 5.72
CA GLY A 95 8.27 -2.81 4.53
C GLY A 95 6.79 -3.20 4.69
N HIS A 96 6.32 -3.39 5.92
CA HIS A 96 4.93 -3.68 6.23
C HIS A 96 4.16 -2.38 6.51
N ALA A 97 2.95 -2.26 5.95
CA ALA A 97 2.04 -1.17 6.25
C ALA A 97 0.83 -1.71 7.01
N THR A 98 0.49 -1.05 8.12
CA THR A 98 -0.68 -1.36 8.94
C THR A 98 -1.50 -0.09 9.11
N SER A 99 -2.83 -0.19 8.97
CA SER A 99 -3.75 0.91 9.21
C SER A 99 -4.61 0.65 10.45
N PHE A 100 -4.83 1.69 11.24
CA PHE A 100 -5.67 1.69 12.42
C PHE A 100 -6.82 2.68 12.23
N PHE A 101 -8.05 2.25 12.47
CA PHE A 101 -9.27 3.04 12.34
C PHE A 101 -9.67 3.66 13.68
N GLY A 102 -10.01 4.96 13.61
CA GLY A 102 -10.60 5.72 14.69
C GLY A 102 -9.70 5.93 15.92
N PRO A 103 -10.23 6.60 16.95
CA PRO A 103 -9.49 6.89 18.17
C PRO A 103 -9.14 5.62 18.96
N ALA A 104 -9.94 4.56 18.86
CA ALA A 104 -9.69 3.27 19.50
C ALA A 104 -8.52 2.48 18.87
N LEU A 105 -7.97 2.95 17.75
CA LEU A 105 -6.91 2.29 16.99
C LEU A 105 -7.25 0.83 16.64
N GLU A 106 -8.45 0.60 16.13
CA GLU A 106 -8.85 -0.73 15.67
C GLU A 106 -8.11 -1.09 14.38
N ARG A 107 -7.46 -2.25 14.33
CA ARG A 107 -6.70 -2.65 13.13
C ARG A 107 -7.67 -2.85 11.95
N TYR A 108 -7.48 -2.07 10.89
CA TYR A 108 -8.33 -2.11 9.70
C TYR A 108 -7.72 -2.98 8.60
N SER A 109 -6.50 -2.65 8.13
CA SER A 109 -5.82 -3.37 7.07
C SER A 109 -4.34 -3.55 7.39
N SER A 110 -3.73 -4.55 6.80
CA SER A 110 -2.30 -4.82 6.97
C SER A 110 -1.75 -5.62 5.81
N PHE A 111 -0.67 -5.15 5.20
CA PHE A 111 -0.09 -5.79 4.03
C PHE A 111 1.39 -5.44 3.84
N GLN A 112 2.08 -6.29 3.09
CA GLN A 112 3.48 -6.08 2.71
C GLN A 112 3.56 -5.14 1.51
N VAL A 113 4.17 -3.96 1.69
CA VAL A 113 4.42 -3.00 0.61
C VAL A 113 5.69 -3.38 -0.15
N ASN A 114 6.78 -3.65 0.57
CA ASN A 114 8.07 -4.06 0.02
C ASN A 114 8.63 -5.22 0.87
N GLY A 115 9.33 -6.17 0.27
CA GLY A 115 9.85 -7.35 0.98
C GLY A 115 11.16 -7.14 1.75
N SER A 116 11.88 -6.05 1.49
CA SER A 116 13.22 -5.82 2.07
C SER A 116 13.46 -4.41 2.59
N ASP A 117 12.88 -3.40 1.94
CA ASP A 117 13.14 -2.00 2.27
C ASP A 117 12.08 -1.44 3.22
N ASP A 118 12.51 -0.51 4.06
CA ASP A 118 11.65 0.23 4.97
C ASP A 118 10.75 1.23 4.24
N ILE A 119 9.58 1.49 4.82
CA ILE A 119 8.68 2.52 4.31
C ILE A 119 9.20 3.88 4.79
N ARG A 120 9.65 4.72 3.85
CA ARG A 120 10.28 6.01 4.12
C ARG A 120 9.27 7.11 4.33
N GLN A 121 8.21 7.13 3.51
CA GLN A 121 7.15 8.13 3.61
C GLN A 121 5.83 7.56 3.13
N ILE A 122 4.74 8.00 3.76
CA ILE A 122 3.36 7.71 3.40
C ILE A 122 2.68 9.02 2.98
N GLN A 123 1.84 8.96 1.95
CA GLN A 123 1.05 10.10 1.48
C GLN A 123 -0.37 9.67 1.15
N SER A 124 -1.35 10.37 1.71
CA SER A 124 -2.76 10.19 1.37
C SER A 124 -3.09 10.77 -0.01
N LEU A 125 -3.85 9.99 -0.78
CA LEU A 125 -4.53 10.39 -1.99
C LEU A 125 -6.03 10.11 -1.85
N GLU A 126 -6.81 10.60 -2.81
CA GLU A 126 -8.26 10.48 -2.76
C GLU A 126 -8.73 9.02 -2.74
N ASN A 127 -8.19 8.18 -3.63
CA ASN A 127 -8.63 6.79 -3.84
C ASN A 127 -7.74 5.75 -3.11
N GLY A 128 -6.75 6.19 -2.34
CA GLY A 128 -5.83 5.27 -1.68
C GLY A 128 -4.66 5.96 -1.00
N ILE A 129 -3.64 5.18 -0.67
CA ILE A 129 -2.42 5.59 0.00
C ILE A 129 -1.20 5.24 -0.84
N LEU A 130 -0.28 6.20 -0.92
CA LEU A 130 0.98 6.08 -1.62
C LEU A 130 2.09 5.82 -0.61
N PHE A 131 2.90 4.80 -0.88
CA PHE A 131 4.04 4.39 -0.07
C PHE A 131 5.32 4.59 -0.86
N LEU A 132 6.26 5.32 -0.28
CA LEU A 132 7.62 5.46 -0.79
C LEU A 132 8.55 4.55 0.01
N THR A 133 9.28 3.70 -0.68
CA THR A 133 10.49 3.03 -0.16
C THR A 133 11.72 3.57 -0.89
N LYS A 134 12.90 3.04 -0.56
CA LYS A 134 14.17 3.43 -1.18
C LYS A 134 14.12 3.51 -2.72
N ASN A 135 13.56 2.50 -3.37
CA ASN A 135 13.56 2.32 -4.83
C ASN A 135 12.18 1.99 -5.41
N ASN A 136 11.11 2.12 -4.63
CA ASN A 136 9.77 1.73 -5.06
C ASN A 136 8.75 2.77 -4.63
N LEU A 137 7.83 3.08 -5.54
CA LEU A 137 6.66 3.88 -5.30
C LEU A 137 5.41 3.03 -5.55
N LYS A 138 4.74 2.64 -4.46
CA LYS A 138 3.57 1.76 -4.51
C LYS A 138 2.31 2.50 -4.10
N TYR A 139 1.29 2.44 -4.95
CA TYR A 139 -0.01 3.02 -4.68
C TYR A 139 -1.05 1.92 -4.44
N MET A 140 -1.69 1.95 -3.27
CA MET A 140 -2.64 0.93 -2.87
C MET A 140 -3.94 1.58 -2.36
N ALA A 141 -5.07 0.94 -2.60
CA ALA A 141 -6.31 1.30 -1.93
C ALA A 141 -6.18 1.05 -0.42
N ARG A 142 -7.00 1.72 0.39
CA ARG A 142 -7.00 1.56 1.85
C ARG A 142 -7.31 0.13 2.30
N GLY A 143 -8.08 -0.62 1.51
CA GLY A 143 -8.32 -2.05 1.73
C GLY A 143 -7.19 -2.99 1.26
N GLY A 144 -6.08 -2.48 0.74
CA GLY A 144 -4.91 -3.26 0.33
C GLY A 144 -4.85 -3.68 -1.15
N LEU A 145 -5.78 -3.23 -1.99
CA LEU A 145 -5.72 -3.47 -3.44
C LEU A 145 -4.55 -2.68 -4.05
N ILE A 146 -3.66 -3.32 -4.80
CA ILE A 146 -2.59 -2.63 -5.53
C ILE A 146 -3.20 -1.92 -6.74
N ILE A 147 -3.02 -0.60 -6.80
CA ILE A 147 -3.44 0.23 -7.94
C ILE A 147 -2.30 0.30 -8.96
N PHE A 148 -1.09 0.64 -8.51
CA PHE A 148 0.13 0.51 -9.30
C PHE A 148 1.36 0.27 -8.43
N ASP A 149 2.41 -0.25 -9.07
CA ASP A 149 3.73 -0.49 -8.49
C ASP A 149 4.77 0.05 -9.48
N TYR A 150 5.43 1.15 -9.11
CA TYR A 150 6.43 1.82 -9.93
C TYR A 150 7.82 1.65 -9.32
N LEU A 151 8.70 0.95 -10.05
CA LEU A 151 10.08 0.73 -9.64
C LEU A 151 10.95 1.88 -10.13
N LEU A 152 11.66 2.53 -9.20
CA LEU A 152 12.63 3.58 -9.46
C LEU A 152 14.01 2.98 -9.72
N ASP A 153 14.95 3.79 -10.20
CA ASP A 153 16.33 3.36 -10.43
C ASP A 153 16.98 2.87 -9.11
N GLU A 154 17.50 1.64 -9.11
CA GLU A 154 18.14 1.03 -7.94
C GLU A 154 19.38 1.78 -7.44
N SER A 155 20.00 2.60 -8.30
CA SER A 155 21.14 3.44 -7.93
C SER A 155 20.75 4.69 -7.13
N GLU A 156 19.47 5.04 -7.12
CA GLU A 156 18.94 6.20 -6.42
C GLU A 156 18.35 5.76 -5.06
N ASP A 157 18.51 6.62 -4.04
CA ASP A 157 18.03 6.34 -2.68
C ASP A 157 17.02 7.41 -2.30
N MET A 158 15.73 7.10 -2.45
CA MET A 158 14.63 8.02 -2.21
C MET A 158 14.27 8.11 -0.73
N HIS A 159 14.03 9.34 -0.26
CA HIS A 159 13.70 9.62 1.15
C HIS A 159 12.41 10.42 1.32
N SER A 160 12.13 11.35 0.40
CA SER A 160 11.01 12.28 0.55
C SER A 160 10.12 12.33 -0.68
N LEU A 161 8.85 12.58 -0.40
CA LEU A 161 7.77 12.68 -1.35
C LEU A 161 6.93 13.92 -1.03
N LEU A 162 6.49 14.61 -2.07
CA LEU A 162 5.60 15.75 -1.96
C LEU A 162 4.56 15.71 -3.08
N LEU A 163 3.29 15.70 -2.68
CA LEU A 163 2.17 15.88 -3.60
C LEU A 163 1.99 17.39 -3.84
N THR A 164 2.10 17.82 -5.09
CA THR A 164 2.07 19.25 -5.46
C THR A 164 0.71 19.66 -6.01
N ASP A 165 0.18 18.87 -6.93
CA ASP A 165 -1.19 18.91 -7.45
C ASP A 165 -1.81 17.53 -7.25
N SER A 166 -3.10 17.35 -7.58
CA SER A 166 -3.79 16.07 -7.41
C SER A 166 -3.18 14.91 -8.20
N SER A 167 -2.39 15.20 -9.24
CA SER A 167 -1.75 14.18 -10.08
C SER A 167 -0.23 14.30 -10.20
N THR A 168 0.41 15.33 -9.67
CA THR A 168 1.86 15.53 -9.82
C THR A 168 2.59 15.31 -8.51
N LEU A 169 3.55 14.39 -8.56
CA LEU A 169 4.32 13.95 -7.43
C LEU A 169 5.79 14.34 -7.60
N LEU A 170 6.38 14.90 -6.56
CA LEU A 170 7.83 15.11 -6.48
C LEU A 170 8.45 14.07 -5.56
N VAL A 171 9.52 13.44 -6.03
CA VAL A 171 10.29 12.46 -5.27
C VAL A 171 11.75 12.92 -5.18
N GLY A 172 12.25 13.00 -3.95
CA GLY A 172 13.60 13.43 -3.62
C GLY A 172 14.30 12.41 -2.73
N GLY A 173 15.63 12.45 -2.74
CA GLY A 173 16.45 11.46 -2.06
C GLY A 173 17.88 11.91 -1.87
N LEU A 174 18.75 10.96 -1.53
CA LEU A 174 20.20 11.11 -1.40
C LEU A 174 20.90 11.18 -2.77
N GLN A 175 20.38 12.04 -3.64
CA GLN A 175 20.85 12.25 -5.00
C GLN A 175 20.90 13.73 -5.36
N ASN A 176 21.30 14.02 -6.59
CA ASN A 176 21.53 15.38 -7.09
C ASN A 176 20.38 15.87 -7.97
N HIS A 177 19.21 15.25 -7.84
CA HIS A 177 18.01 15.62 -8.61
C HIS A 177 16.73 15.26 -7.87
N ILE A 178 15.64 15.93 -8.26
CA ILE A 178 14.28 15.61 -7.87
C ILE A 178 13.54 15.09 -9.11
N LEU A 179 12.80 14.00 -8.95
CA LEU A 179 11.97 13.43 -10.00
C LEU A 179 10.54 13.94 -9.87
N GLU A 180 9.93 14.26 -11.01
CA GLU A 180 8.51 14.58 -11.14
C GLU A 180 7.81 13.42 -11.83
N ILE A 181 6.78 12.86 -11.18
CA ILE A 181 6.02 11.71 -11.67
C ILE A 181 4.56 12.14 -11.82
N ASP A 182 3.98 11.88 -12.99
CA ASP A 182 2.54 12.04 -13.21
C ASP A 182 1.83 10.76 -12.79
N LEU A 183 0.92 10.87 -11.82
CA LEU A 183 0.12 9.77 -11.28
C LEU A 183 -0.93 9.25 -12.27
N ASN A 184 -1.32 10.04 -13.27
CA ASN A 184 -2.28 9.59 -14.28
C ASN A 184 -1.65 8.60 -15.27
N THR A 185 -0.43 8.89 -15.73
CA THR A 185 0.30 8.03 -16.66
C THR A 185 1.25 7.06 -15.98
N VAL A 186 1.53 7.27 -14.69
CA VAL A 186 2.52 6.54 -13.88
C VAL A 186 3.88 6.53 -14.58
N GLN A 187 4.36 7.72 -14.95
CA GLN A 187 5.64 7.91 -15.64
C GLN A 187 6.39 9.13 -15.12
N GLU A 188 7.71 9.05 -15.13
CA GLU A 188 8.60 10.18 -14.93
C GLU A 188 8.41 11.21 -16.04
N THR A 189 8.00 12.41 -15.65
CA THR A 189 7.76 13.53 -16.57
C THR A 189 9.00 14.42 -16.66
N GLN A 190 9.59 14.79 -15.52
CA GLN A 190 10.74 15.68 -15.48
C GLN A 190 11.75 15.28 -14.40
N LYS A 191 13.01 15.67 -14.61
CA LYS A 191 14.12 15.48 -13.67
C LYS A 191 14.82 16.82 -13.46
N TYR A 192 14.69 17.36 -12.25
CA TYR A 192 15.25 18.66 -11.89
C TYR A 192 16.57 18.50 -11.16
N ALA A 193 17.66 19.06 -11.70
CA ALA A 193 18.97 19.02 -11.04
C ALA A 193 18.99 19.92 -9.79
N VAL A 194 19.60 19.42 -8.72
CA VAL A 194 19.74 20.10 -7.43
C VAL A 194 21.23 20.36 -7.17
N GLU A 195 21.58 21.62 -6.92
CA GLU A 195 22.97 22.05 -6.70
C GLU A 195 23.62 21.40 -5.47
N THR A 196 22.86 21.32 -4.37
CA THR A 196 23.30 20.66 -3.13
C THR A 196 22.69 19.26 -3.09
N PRO A 197 23.50 18.20 -2.95
CA PRO A 197 23.00 16.83 -2.96
C PRO A 197 22.22 16.50 -1.69
N GLY A 198 21.26 15.59 -1.81
CA GLY A 198 20.60 14.96 -0.67
C GLY A 198 19.42 15.74 -0.11
N VAL A 199 18.30 15.72 -0.83
CA VAL A 199 17.01 16.28 -0.39
C VAL A 199 16.26 15.24 0.44
N THR A 200 16.29 15.38 1.76
CA THR A 200 15.68 14.40 2.68
C THR A 200 14.27 14.76 3.13
N ILE A 201 13.90 16.03 3.09
CA ILE A 201 12.57 16.49 3.53
C ILE A 201 12.07 17.56 2.56
N MET A 202 10.87 17.36 2.02
CA MET A 202 10.17 18.35 1.21
C MET A 202 8.90 18.82 1.90
N ARG A 203 8.70 20.13 1.93
CA ARG A 203 7.50 20.77 2.48
C ARG A 203 7.05 21.91 1.57
N GLN A 204 5.74 22.04 1.42
CA GLN A 204 5.15 23.10 0.62
C GLN A 204 4.15 23.89 1.47
N THR A 205 4.15 25.20 1.25
CA THR A 205 3.06 26.10 1.63
C THR A 205 2.42 26.65 0.36
N ASN A 206 1.31 27.37 0.50
CA ASN A 206 0.62 27.97 -0.66
C ASN A 206 1.49 28.91 -1.52
N ARG A 207 2.64 29.37 -1.01
CA ARG A 207 3.52 30.33 -1.70
C ARG A 207 4.93 29.82 -1.95
N PHE A 208 5.39 28.86 -1.16
CA PHE A 208 6.80 28.55 -1.03
C PHE A 208 7.02 27.04 -0.98
N PHE A 209 8.02 26.55 -1.72
CA PHE A 209 8.45 25.16 -1.73
C PHE A 209 9.84 25.05 -1.09
N PHE A 210 9.94 24.23 -0.05
CA PHE A 210 11.15 24.06 0.75
C PHE A 210 11.73 22.67 0.57
N CYS A 211 13.04 22.60 0.38
CA CYS A 211 13.82 21.37 0.38
C CYS A 211 14.85 21.42 1.50
N GLY A 212 14.76 20.48 2.43
CA GLY A 212 15.76 20.23 3.46
C GLY A 212 16.86 19.33 2.92
N HIS A 213 18.11 19.74 3.11
CA HIS A 213 19.29 19.04 2.65
C HIS A 213 19.99 18.31 3.80
N THR A 214 20.63 17.17 3.52
CA THR A 214 21.48 16.45 4.49
C THR A 214 22.64 17.28 5.04
N SER A 215 23.04 18.34 4.33
CA SER A 215 24.09 19.26 4.74
C SER A 215 23.68 20.20 5.88
N GLY A 216 22.43 20.16 6.35
CA GLY A 216 21.92 21.07 7.37
C GLY A 216 21.35 22.37 6.81
N LYS A 217 21.22 22.48 5.49
CA LYS A 217 20.64 23.65 4.81
C LYS A 217 19.18 23.43 4.44
N VAL A 218 18.41 24.52 4.36
CA VAL A 218 17.05 24.50 3.80
C VAL A 218 16.99 25.47 2.63
N SER A 219 16.71 24.97 1.42
CA SER A 219 16.56 25.80 0.23
C SER A 219 15.10 26.11 -0.04
N LEU A 220 14.77 27.39 -0.23
CA LEU A 220 13.52 27.83 -0.82
C LEU A 220 13.64 27.83 -2.35
N ARG A 221 12.72 27.15 -3.01
CA ARG A 221 12.65 27.05 -4.48
C ARG A 221 11.30 27.49 -5.00
N ASP A 222 11.29 28.00 -6.22
CA ASP A 222 10.06 28.18 -6.99
C ASP A 222 9.64 26.83 -7.58
N LEU A 223 8.39 26.43 -7.34
CA LEU A 223 7.84 25.15 -7.81
C LEU A 223 7.75 25.07 -9.35
N ARG A 224 7.63 26.20 -10.05
CA ARG A 224 7.49 26.21 -11.51
C ARG A 224 8.81 26.10 -12.26
N THR A 225 9.87 26.67 -11.69
CA THR A 225 11.19 26.75 -12.32
C THR A 225 12.24 25.89 -11.63
N PHE A 226 11.95 25.36 -10.44
CA PHE A 226 12.87 24.66 -9.54
C PHE A 226 14.13 25.42 -9.16
N LYS A 227 14.18 26.72 -9.50
CA LYS A 227 15.32 27.58 -9.20
C LYS A 227 15.31 27.92 -7.71
N VAL A 228 16.51 27.93 -7.13
CA VAL A 228 16.71 28.39 -5.75
C VAL A 228 16.50 29.91 -5.69
N GLU A 229 15.56 30.33 -4.86
CA GLU A 229 15.32 31.74 -4.56
C GLU A 229 16.13 32.19 -3.33
N HIS A 230 16.17 31.33 -2.31
CA HIS A 230 16.87 31.61 -1.07
C HIS A 230 17.40 30.34 -0.43
N GLU A 231 18.50 30.45 0.31
CA GLU A 231 19.09 29.35 1.06
C GLU A 231 19.20 29.75 2.54
N PHE A 232 18.79 28.86 3.44
CA PHE A 232 18.86 29.05 4.89
C PHE A 232 19.88 28.08 5.48
N ASP A 233 20.99 28.61 5.97
CA ASP A 233 22.02 27.81 6.66
C ASP A 233 21.59 27.48 8.09
N ALA A 234 20.83 26.39 8.25
CA ALA A 234 20.24 26.02 9.53
C ALA A 234 21.25 25.36 10.48
N PHE A 235 21.99 24.34 10.04
CA PHE A 235 22.96 23.64 10.89
C PHE A 235 24.23 23.33 10.11
N SER A 236 25.35 23.18 10.81
CA SER A 236 26.65 22.88 10.17
C SER A 236 26.87 21.38 9.93
N GLY A 237 26.10 20.52 10.58
CA GLY A 237 26.20 19.08 10.49
C GLY A 237 25.12 18.48 9.60
N SER A 238 23.93 18.27 10.15
CA SER A 238 22.79 17.69 9.43
C SER A 238 21.47 18.28 9.91
N LEU A 239 20.47 18.26 9.04
CA LEU A 239 19.09 18.64 9.35
C LEU A 239 18.36 17.41 9.91
N SER A 240 17.71 17.55 11.07
CA SER A 240 16.89 16.46 11.64
C SER A 240 15.47 16.56 11.10
N ASP A 241 14.81 17.68 11.36
CA ASP A 241 13.46 17.95 10.87
C ASP A 241 13.25 19.47 10.70
N PHE A 242 12.28 19.83 9.88
CA PHE A 242 11.81 21.20 9.78
C PHE A 242 10.33 21.22 9.42
N ASP A 243 9.65 22.25 9.92
CA ASP A 243 8.27 22.49 9.58
C ASP A 243 8.04 23.96 9.25
N VAL A 244 6.96 24.21 8.51
CA VAL A 244 6.62 25.54 8.02
C VAL A 244 5.15 25.80 8.25
N HIS A 245 4.84 26.88 8.96
CA HIS A 245 3.47 27.31 9.17
C HIS A 245 3.33 28.83 9.09
N GLY A 246 2.35 29.29 8.33
CA GLY A 246 2.11 30.70 8.09
C GLY A 246 3.33 31.38 7.46
N ASN A 247 3.99 32.24 8.23
CA ASN A 247 5.19 32.97 7.80
C ASN A 247 6.45 32.55 8.58
N LEU A 248 6.40 31.45 9.32
CA LEU A 248 7.50 30.97 10.15
C LEU A 248 7.98 29.62 9.64
N LEU A 249 9.31 29.49 9.56
CA LEU A 249 9.98 28.22 9.34
C LEU A 249 10.81 27.91 10.58
N ALA A 250 10.61 26.72 11.17
CA ALA A 250 11.38 26.24 12.31
C ALA A 250 12.15 25.00 11.91
N ALA A 251 13.43 24.94 12.27
CA ALA A 251 14.32 23.82 11.95
C ALA A 251 15.11 23.36 13.19
N CYS A 252 15.26 22.05 13.33
CA CYS A 252 16.16 21.39 14.28
C CYS A 252 17.20 20.55 13.54
N GLY A 253 18.31 20.26 14.22
CA GLY A 253 19.39 19.51 13.61
C GLY A 253 20.60 19.36 14.50
N PHE A 254 21.67 18.92 13.85
CA PHE A 254 22.93 18.58 14.47
C PHE A 254 24.01 19.54 13.98
N SER A 255 24.80 20.07 14.91
CA SER A 255 26.01 20.82 14.57
C SER A 255 27.24 19.93 14.65
N SER A 256 28.18 20.15 13.74
CA SER A 256 29.48 19.48 13.76
C SER A 256 30.36 20.07 14.87
N ARG A 257 30.84 19.21 15.78
CA ARG A 257 31.78 19.53 16.86
C ARG A 257 33.03 18.68 16.69
N LEU A 258 34.11 19.03 17.40
CA LEU A 258 35.38 18.28 17.37
C LEU A 258 35.21 16.78 17.68
N THR A 259 34.18 16.42 18.45
CA THR A 259 33.87 15.05 18.88
C THR A 259 32.83 14.34 17.99
N GLY A 260 32.42 14.95 16.87
CA GLY A 260 31.38 14.44 15.98
C GLY A 260 30.13 15.34 15.94
N LEU A 261 29.01 14.78 15.46
CA LEU A 261 27.73 15.47 15.40
C LEU A 261 27.09 15.53 16.79
N ALA A 262 26.60 16.70 17.19
CA ALA A 262 25.87 16.90 18.44
C ALA A 262 24.53 17.59 18.15
N CYS A 263 23.46 17.13 18.82
CA CYS A 263 22.15 17.75 18.75
C CYS A 263 22.20 19.13 19.40
N ASP A 264 21.66 20.14 18.73
CA ASP A 264 21.61 21.49 19.26
C ASP A 264 20.29 21.73 20.00
N ARG A 265 20.39 22.16 21.27
CA ARG A 265 19.25 22.54 22.12
C ARG A 265 18.73 23.95 21.82
N PHE A 266 18.72 24.33 20.55
CA PHE A 266 18.08 25.53 20.07
C PHE A 266 17.48 25.27 18.69
N LEU A 267 16.34 25.89 18.43
CA LEU A 267 15.68 25.84 17.14
C LEU A 267 16.01 27.11 16.37
N LYS A 268 16.38 26.94 15.10
CA LYS A 268 16.50 28.10 14.21
C LYS A 268 15.14 28.39 13.62
N VAL A 269 14.63 29.58 13.93
CA VAL A 269 13.35 30.08 13.42
C VAL A 269 13.64 31.19 12.41
N TYR A 270 12.94 31.19 11.29
CA TYR A 270 13.07 32.17 10.22
C TYR A 270 11.72 32.82 9.93
N ASP A 271 11.72 34.15 9.76
CA ASP A 271 10.56 34.89 9.27
C ASP A 271 10.61 34.96 7.74
N LEU A 272 9.65 34.30 7.09
CA LEU A 272 9.53 34.19 5.63
C LEU A 272 9.13 35.51 4.95
N ARG A 273 8.63 36.51 5.69
CA ARG A 273 8.34 37.83 5.11
C ARG A 273 9.60 38.63 4.86
N MET A 274 10.60 38.45 5.72
CA MET A 274 11.89 39.14 5.64
C MET A 274 13.02 38.23 5.15
N MET A 275 12.75 36.93 4.98
CA MET A 275 13.73 35.90 4.60
C MET A 275 14.94 35.88 5.53
N ARG A 276 14.69 36.06 6.85
CA ARG A 276 15.76 36.23 7.84
C ARG A 276 15.51 35.38 9.07
N ALA A 277 16.59 34.85 9.64
CA ALA A 277 16.58 34.22 10.96
C ALA A 277 16.15 35.22 12.03
N ILE A 278 15.18 34.81 12.86
CA ILE A 278 14.88 35.50 14.11
C ILE A 278 15.78 34.96 15.23
N THR A 279 15.61 35.46 16.46
CA THR A 279 16.34 34.95 17.62
C THR A 279 16.11 33.44 17.75
N PRO A 280 17.18 32.61 17.77
CA PRO A 280 17.04 31.16 17.96
C PRO A 280 16.30 30.86 19.26
N LEU A 281 15.36 29.92 19.20
CA LEU A 281 14.56 29.52 20.36
C LEU A 281 15.33 28.48 21.14
N GLN A 282 15.81 28.82 22.33
CA GLN A 282 16.47 27.86 23.22
C GLN A 282 15.44 26.90 23.83
N VAL A 283 15.68 25.60 23.72
CA VAL A 283 14.78 24.54 24.18
C VAL A 283 15.44 23.73 25.30
N HIS A 284 14.62 23.03 26.08
CA HIS A 284 15.09 22.22 27.22
C HIS A 284 15.24 20.73 26.89
N VAL A 285 14.72 20.31 25.73
CA VAL A 285 14.79 18.95 25.20
C VAL A 285 15.77 18.88 24.03
N ASP A 286 16.21 17.67 23.66
CA ASP A 286 17.04 17.44 22.47
C ASP A 286 16.11 17.23 21.24
N PRO A 287 15.94 18.25 20.37
CA PRO A 287 14.90 18.22 19.35
C PRO A 287 15.25 17.28 18.19
N ALA A 288 14.40 16.27 17.96
CA ALA A 288 14.52 15.35 16.83
C ALA A 288 13.42 15.59 15.78
N PHE A 289 12.17 15.78 16.22
CA PHE A 289 11.02 16.05 15.35
C PHE A 289 10.37 17.38 15.71
N LEU A 290 9.83 18.07 14.70
CA LEU A 290 9.18 19.36 14.84
C LEU A 290 7.87 19.41 14.06
N ARG A 291 6.78 19.82 14.70
CA ARG A 291 5.53 20.15 13.99
C ARG A 291 4.83 21.37 14.55
N PHE A 292 4.34 22.22 13.66
CA PHE A 292 3.44 23.29 14.03
C PHE A 292 2.04 22.74 14.27
N ILE A 293 1.45 23.15 15.40
CA ILE A 293 0.07 22.84 15.80
C ILE A 293 -0.70 24.17 15.84
N PRO A 294 -1.28 24.60 14.71
CA PRO A 294 -2.01 25.85 14.60
C PRO A 294 -3.47 25.66 15.04
N THR A 295 -3.71 25.59 16.34
CA THR A 295 -5.07 25.61 16.91
C THR A 295 -5.43 27.07 17.27
N TYR A 296 -5.93 27.34 18.47
CA TYR A 296 -6.21 28.71 18.95
C TYR A 296 -4.94 29.55 19.11
N THR A 297 -3.81 28.91 19.33
CA THR A 297 -2.47 29.51 19.41
C THR A 297 -1.54 28.74 18.49
N SER A 298 -0.65 29.42 17.75
CA SER A 298 0.37 28.75 16.94
C SER A 298 1.44 28.16 17.85
N ARG A 299 1.26 26.91 18.27
CA ARG A 299 2.23 26.16 19.08
C ARG A 299 3.18 25.38 18.17
N LEU A 300 4.41 25.21 18.61
CA LEU A 300 5.41 24.33 18.03
C LEU A 300 5.59 23.14 18.97
N ALA A 301 5.37 21.94 18.46
CA ALA A 301 5.64 20.69 19.14
C ALA A 301 7.09 20.27 18.87
N ILE A 302 7.83 20.01 19.94
CA ILE A 302 9.24 19.66 19.90
C ILE A 302 9.40 18.31 20.59
N ILE A 303 9.82 17.31 19.84
CA ILE A 303 9.86 15.93 20.32
C ILE A 303 11.31 15.43 20.33
N SER A 304 11.74 14.88 21.46
CA SER A 304 13.00 14.15 21.60
C SER A 304 12.79 12.66 21.34
N GLN A 305 13.79 12.00 20.77
CA GLN A 305 13.81 10.53 20.63
C GLN A 305 13.72 9.80 21.98
N SER A 306 14.08 10.46 23.08
CA SER A 306 13.98 9.91 24.44
C SER A 306 12.58 9.99 25.07
N GLY A 307 11.58 10.51 24.35
CA GLY A 307 10.20 10.66 24.84
C GLY A 307 9.91 11.97 25.58
N GLN A 308 10.92 12.85 25.76
CA GLN A 308 10.70 14.19 26.29
C GLN A 308 10.14 15.10 25.20
N CYS A 309 8.96 15.66 25.44
CA CYS A 309 8.23 16.48 24.48
C CYS A 309 7.94 17.85 25.09
N GLN A 310 7.97 18.90 24.27
CA GLN A 310 7.73 20.26 24.74
C GLN A 310 6.85 21.02 23.75
N PHE A 311 5.84 21.72 24.26
CA PHE A 311 5.12 22.73 23.48
C PHE A 311 5.69 24.12 23.77
N CYS A 312 5.85 24.93 22.73
CA CYS A 312 6.28 26.32 22.89
C CYS A 312 5.67 27.21 21.81
N GLU A 313 5.57 28.52 22.09
CA GLU A 313 5.32 29.49 21.03
C GLU A 313 6.61 29.78 20.27
N PRO A 314 6.60 29.80 18.93
CA PRO A 314 7.82 29.90 18.11
C PRO A 314 8.58 31.23 18.27
N THR A 315 7.89 32.29 18.70
CA THR A 315 8.49 33.60 19.01
C THR A 315 8.60 33.88 20.51
N GLY A 316 8.14 32.95 21.35
CA GLY A 316 8.12 33.06 22.79
C GLY A 316 9.42 32.55 23.43
N LEU A 317 9.37 32.42 24.76
CA LEU A 317 10.39 31.70 25.52
C LEU A 317 9.87 30.30 25.81
N ALA A 318 10.73 29.29 25.65
CA ALA A 318 10.39 27.93 26.03
C ALA A 318 10.37 27.83 27.57
N ASN A 319 9.23 27.41 28.15
CA ASN A 319 9.15 27.19 29.59
C ASN A 319 9.38 25.70 29.91
N PRO A 320 10.18 25.39 30.95
CA PRO A 320 10.32 24.01 31.43
C PRO A 320 9.01 23.37 31.91
N ALA A 321 8.01 24.18 32.27
CA ALA A 321 6.70 23.70 32.73
C ALA A 321 5.85 23.09 31.60
N ASP A 322 6.16 23.39 30.34
CA ASP A 322 5.45 22.90 29.16
C ASP A 322 6.02 21.57 28.62
N ILE A 323 6.88 20.92 29.42
CA ILE A 323 7.47 19.62 29.10
C ILE A 323 6.52 18.52 29.57
N PHE A 324 6.19 17.61 28.66
CA PHE A 324 5.46 16.39 28.94
C PHE A 324 6.27 15.18 28.48
N HIS A 325 5.96 14.02 29.06
CA HIS A 325 6.70 12.80 28.81
C HIS A 325 5.81 11.77 28.14
N VAL A 326 6.19 11.39 26.93
CA VAL A 326 5.73 10.15 26.31
C VAL A 326 6.62 9.05 26.90
N ASN A 327 6.02 8.05 27.54
CA ASN A 327 6.77 6.96 28.15
C ASN A 327 6.68 5.71 27.27
N PRO A 328 7.58 5.53 26.30
CA PRO A 328 7.63 4.31 25.50
C PRO A 328 8.08 3.08 26.31
N VAL A 329 8.44 3.22 27.60
CA VAL A 329 8.94 2.12 28.46
C VAL A 329 10.32 1.60 28.02
N GLY A 330 11.20 2.50 27.58
CA GLY A 330 12.60 2.19 27.22
C GLY A 330 13.00 2.43 25.76
N PRO A 331 12.19 2.01 24.76
CA PRO A 331 12.39 2.28 23.34
C PRO A 331 12.55 3.76 22.98
N LEU A 332 13.22 4.02 21.86
CA LEU A 332 13.33 5.39 21.32
C LEU A 332 12.14 5.68 20.41
N LEU A 333 11.69 6.93 20.42
CA LEU A 333 10.71 7.41 19.44
C LEU A 333 11.38 7.55 18.07
N MET A 334 10.78 6.93 17.07
CA MET A 334 11.28 6.84 15.70
C MET A 334 10.50 7.74 14.73
N THR A 335 9.22 7.98 14.99
CA THR A 335 8.34 8.81 14.16
C THR A 335 7.39 9.64 14.99
N PHE A 336 6.98 10.77 14.43
CA PHE A 336 5.98 11.66 15.00
C PHE A 336 5.12 12.28 13.90
N ASP A 337 3.81 12.22 14.07
CA ASP A 337 2.86 12.89 13.17
C ASP A 337 1.68 13.52 13.92
N VAL A 338 1.03 14.49 13.28
CA VAL A 338 -0.07 15.27 13.85
C VAL A 338 -1.27 15.19 12.92
N SER A 339 -2.45 14.89 13.46
CA SER A 339 -3.68 14.79 12.70
C SER A 339 -4.04 16.09 11.96
N ALA A 340 -4.88 16.01 10.92
CA ALA A 340 -5.31 17.18 10.18
C ALA A 340 -6.14 18.14 11.05
N SER A 341 -6.99 17.58 11.93
CA SER A 341 -7.77 18.30 12.95
C SER A 341 -6.92 18.93 14.05
N LYS A 342 -5.67 18.48 14.19
CA LYS A 342 -4.75 18.82 15.29
C LYS A 342 -5.20 18.33 16.67
N GLN A 343 -6.21 17.46 16.75
CA GLN A 343 -6.68 16.89 18.03
C GLN A 343 -5.90 15.64 18.46
N ALA A 344 -5.18 15.00 17.53
CA ALA A 344 -4.44 13.78 17.79
C ALA A 344 -2.97 13.86 17.34
N LEU A 345 -2.12 13.19 18.09
CA LEU A 345 -0.68 13.05 17.90
C LEU A 345 -0.33 11.57 17.89
N ALA A 346 0.47 11.13 16.92
CA ALA A 346 0.93 9.75 16.83
C ALA A 346 2.44 9.70 17.08
N PHE A 347 2.86 8.81 17.98
CA PHE A 347 4.25 8.51 18.26
C PHE A 347 4.52 7.05 17.94
N GLY A 348 5.49 6.76 17.08
CA GLY A 348 5.94 5.40 16.81
C GLY A 348 7.29 5.16 17.46
N ASP A 349 7.47 3.98 18.06
CA ASP A 349 8.68 3.61 18.77
C ASP A 349 9.58 2.63 17.99
N SER A 350 10.70 2.25 18.59
CA SER A 350 11.65 1.29 18.03
C SER A 350 11.27 -0.18 18.22
N GLU A 351 10.22 -0.50 18.97
CA GLU A 351 9.75 -1.88 19.20
C GLU A 351 8.51 -2.24 18.37
N GLY A 352 7.97 -1.27 17.62
CA GLY A 352 6.82 -1.43 16.74
C GLY A 352 5.49 -1.04 17.38
N CYS A 353 5.52 -0.35 18.51
CA CYS A 353 4.34 0.23 19.14
C CYS A 353 4.06 1.65 18.63
N VAL A 354 2.79 1.99 18.65
CA VAL A 354 2.27 3.28 18.26
C VAL A 354 1.39 3.81 19.38
N HIS A 355 1.76 4.97 19.90
CA HIS A 355 1.08 5.67 20.99
C HIS A 355 0.28 6.83 20.42
N LEU A 356 -1.04 6.81 20.64
CA LEU A 356 -1.95 7.87 20.25
C LEU A 356 -2.21 8.80 21.44
N TRP A 357 -1.92 10.07 21.26
CA TRP A 357 -2.13 11.13 22.23
C TRP A 357 -3.16 12.11 21.71
N THR A 358 -4.05 12.56 22.58
CA THR A 358 -5.27 13.28 22.17
C THR A 358 -5.60 14.38 23.16
N ASP A 359 -6.19 15.47 22.69
CA ASP A 359 -6.61 16.62 23.53
C ASP A 359 -8.02 16.47 24.12
N SER A 360 -8.74 15.44 23.69
CA SER A 360 -10.15 15.17 23.97
C SER A 360 -10.41 13.65 23.92
N PRO A 361 -11.42 13.15 24.66
CA PRO A 361 -11.70 11.71 24.74
C PRO A 361 -12.33 11.11 23.48
N GLU A 362 -13.01 11.91 22.66
CA GLU A 362 -13.56 11.51 21.36
C GLU A 362 -12.95 12.40 20.26
N PRO A 363 -11.64 12.21 19.95
CA PRO A 363 -10.97 13.03 18.97
C PRO A 363 -11.34 12.57 17.56
N SER A 364 -11.42 13.53 16.64
CA SER A 364 -11.45 13.27 15.20
C SER A 364 -10.07 13.49 14.62
N PHE A 365 -9.64 12.68 13.66
CA PHE A 365 -8.37 12.87 12.94
C PHE A 365 -8.50 13.93 11.86
N ASN A 366 -9.64 13.97 11.17
CA ASN A 366 -9.93 14.93 10.12
C ASN A 366 -11.11 15.84 10.47
N PRO A 367 -11.07 17.13 10.07
CA PRO A 367 -12.24 18.00 10.17
C PRO A 367 -13.43 17.54 9.33
N TYR A 368 -13.16 16.88 8.20
CA TYR A 368 -14.15 16.39 7.23
C TYR A 368 -13.77 14.99 6.76
N SER A 369 -14.16 13.98 7.51
CA SER A 369 -13.83 12.59 7.23
C SER A 369 -14.85 11.97 6.27
N ARG A 370 -14.36 11.13 5.37
CA ARG A 370 -15.19 10.23 4.56
C ARG A 370 -15.54 8.99 5.37
N GLU A 371 -16.65 8.36 5.00
CA GLU A 371 -17.05 7.09 5.58
C GLU A 371 -16.10 5.99 5.13
N THR A 372 -15.57 5.23 6.09
CA THR A 372 -14.69 4.09 5.82
C THR A 372 -15.54 2.87 5.46
N GLU A 373 -15.18 2.21 4.37
CA GLU A 373 -15.81 0.95 3.98
C GLU A 373 -15.29 -0.20 4.83
N PHE A 374 -16.17 -0.90 5.53
CA PHE A 374 -15.82 -2.12 6.26
C PHE A 374 -16.21 -3.36 5.47
N ALA A 375 -15.46 -4.44 5.67
CA ALA A 375 -15.81 -5.73 5.11
C ALA A 375 -17.22 -6.13 5.59
N LEU A 376 -18.10 -6.44 4.65
CA LEU A 376 -19.39 -7.02 4.98
C LEU A 376 -19.16 -8.35 5.73
N PRO A 377 -19.99 -8.67 6.73
CA PRO A 377 -19.93 -9.97 7.40
C PRO A 377 -19.90 -11.09 6.37
N CYS A 378 -18.96 -12.02 6.51
CA CYS A 378 -18.86 -13.17 5.64
C CYS A 378 -20.13 -14.03 5.81
N LEU A 379 -21.12 -13.85 4.93
CA LEU A 379 -22.36 -14.64 4.98
C LEU A 379 -22.10 -16.15 4.80
N VAL A 380 -20.91 -16.52 4.31
CA VAL A 380 -20.50 -17.92 4.05
C VAL A 380 -20.43 -18.73 5.35
N ASP A 381 -20.05 -18.12 6.48
CA ASP A 381 -19.95 -18.84 7.77
C ASP A 381 -21.31 -19.28 8.31
N SER A 382 -22.40 -18.76 7.76
CA SER A 382 -23.78 -19.15 8.08
C SER A 382 -24.38 -20.16 7.09
N LEU A 383 -23.69 -20.49 6.00
CA LEU A 383 -24.20 -21.39 4.98
C LEU A 383 -23.88 -22.85 5.31
N PRO A 384 -24.84 -23.78 5.10
CA PRO A 384 -24.57 -25.19 5.31
C PRO A 384 -23.54 -25.70 4.28
N PRO A 385 -22.61 -26.60 4.67
CA PRO A 385 -21.67 -27.20 3.74
C PRO A 385 -22.41 -28.03 2.70
N LEU A 386 -22.15 -27.76 1.41
CA LEU A 386 -22.72 -28.49 0.31
C LEU A 386 -21.73 -29.56 -0.19
N ASP A 387 -22.15 -30.82 -0.18
CA ASP A 387 -21.35 -31.90 -0.76
C ASP A 387 -21.68 -32.06 -2.25
N TRP A 388 -20.63 -32.26 -3.06
CA TRP A 388 -20.72 -32.46 -4.51
C TRP A 388 -21.55 -33.68 -4.91
N SER A 389 -21.71 -34.65 -4.01
CA SER A 389 -22.48 -35.88 -4.26
C SER A 389 -23.99 -35.73 -4.05
N GLN A 390 -24.47 -34.57 -3.61
CA GLN A 390 -25.88 -34.36 -3.31
C GLN A 390 -26.69 -34.01 -4.56
N ASP A 391 -27.32 -35.03 -5.16
CA ASP A 391 -28.22 -34.87 -6.32
C ASP A 391 -29.46 -34.00 -6.04
N LEU A 392 -29.82 -33.80 -4.77
CA LEU A 392 -31.01 -33.03 -4.34
C LEU A 392 -30.80 -31.51 -4.30
N LEU A 393 -29.56 -31.03 -4.45
CA LEU A 393 -29.21 -29.61 -4.50
C LEU A 393 -28.42 -29.29 -5.78
N PRO A 394 -29.10 -29.20 -6.95
CA PRO A 394 -28.45 -28.76 -8.16
C PRO A 394 -27.99 -27.30 -8.06
N LEU A 395 -26.84 -26.98 -8.66
CA LEU A 395 -26.26 -25.63 -8.68
C LEU A 395 -27.22 -24.55 -9.22
N SER A 396 -28.23 -24.93 -10.01
CA SER A 396 -29.26 -24.02 -10.52
C SER A 396 -30.15 -23.41 -9.44
N LEU A 397 -30.19 -24.00 -8.23
CA LEU A 397 -30.95 -23.46 -7.10
C LEU A 397 -30.18 -22.40 -6.32
N ILE A 398 -28.87 -22.27 -6.54
CA ILE A 398 -28.05 -21.26 -5.88
C ILE A 398 -28.34 -19.91 -6.55
N PRO A 399 -28.90 -18.93 -5.82
CA PRO A 399 -29.21 -17.64 -6.38
C PRO A 399 -27.91 -16.94 -6.80
N VAL A 400 -27.85 -16.51 -8.05
CA VAL A 400 -26.76 -15.69 -8.58
C VAL A 400 -27.23 -14.23 -8.57
N PRO A 401 -26.39 -13.27 -8.13
CA PRO A 401 -26.73 -11.86 -8.23
C PRO A 401 -27.11 -11.49 -9.67
N LEU A 402 -28.21 -10.75 -9.82
CA LEU A 402 -28.62 -10.21 -11.11
C LEU A 402 -27.67 -9.08 -11.49
N THR A 403 -26.67 -9.38 -12.32
CA THR A 403 -25.76 -8.38 -12.88
C THR A 403 -26.24 -7.92 -14.25
N THR A 404 -26.13 -6.62 -14.53
CA THR A 404 -26.42 -6.06 -15.87
C THR A 404 -25.25 -6.20 -16.84
N ASP A 405 -24.05 -6.43 -16.30
CA ASP A 405 -22.81 -6.43 -17.08
C ASP A 405 -22.51 -7.80 -17.71
N THR A 406 -21.64 -7.78 -18.72
CA THR A 406 -21.16 -9.00 -19.37
C THR A 406 -20.44 -9.89 -18.36
N LEU A 407 -20.90 -11.13 -18.25
CA LEU A 407 -20.32 -12.11 -17.34
C LEU A 407 -18.94 -12.56 -17.82
N LEU A 408 -18.11 -13.03 -16.88
CA LEU A 408 -16.83 -13.71 -17.18
C LEU A 408 -17.00 -14.95 -18.07
N SER A 409 -18.21 -15.47 -18.21
CA SER A 409 -18.56 -16.60 -19.08
C SER A 409 -18.79 -16.26 -20.55
N ASP A 410 -18.69 -14.99 -20.93
CA ASP A 410 -18.82 -14.56 -22.33
C ASP A 410 -17.52 -14.80 -23.12
N TRP A 411 -17.34 -16.03 -23.60
CA TRP A 411 -16.16 -16.42 -24.39
C TRP A 411 -16.27 -15.93 -25.84
N PRO A 412 -15.21 -15.31 -26.40
CA PRO A 412 -15.21 -14.88 -27.80
C PRO A 412 -15.48 -16.05 -28.76
N ALA A 413 -16.38 -15.84 -29.74
CA ALA A 413 -16.78 -16.87 -30.72
C ALA A 413 -15.59 -17.49 -31.47
N ALA A 414 -14.51 -16.74 -31.67
CA ALA A 414 -13.28 -17.22 -32.29
C ALA A 414 -12.59 -18.36 -31.51
N ASN A 415 -12.79 -18.42 -30.20
CA ASN A 415 -12.14 -19.37 -29.29
C ASN A 415 -13.07 -20.51 -28.84
N SER A 416 -14.35 -20.48 -29.20
CA SER A 416 -15.38 -21.42 -28.72
C SER A 416 -15.88 -22.43 -29.77
N ALA A 417 -15.07 -22.72 -30.80
CA ALA A 417 -15.42 -23.72 -31.80
C ALA A 417 -15.29 -25.16 -31.26
N PRO A 418 -16.38 -25.94 -31.18
CA PRO A 418 -16.31 -27.33 -30.75
C PRO A 418 -15.54 -28.15 -31.79
N ALA A 419 -14.41 -28.72 -31.38
CA ALA A 419 -13.59 -29.57 -32.24
C ALA A 419 -13.14 -30.83 -31.50
N PRO A 420 -13.24 -32.03 -32.11
CA PRO A 420 -12.74 -33.25 -31.50
C PRO A 420 -11.21 -33.14 -31.34
N ARG A 421 -10.73 -33.22 -30.10
CA ARG A 421 -9.30 -33.28 -29.79
C ARG A 421 -8.85 -34.74 -29.81
N ARG A 422 -8.31 -35.19 -30.94
CA ARG A 422 -7.64 -36.49 -31.02
C ARG A 422 -6.22 -36.36 -30.50
N ALA A 423 -5.78 -37.32 -29.70
CA ALA A 423 -4.37 -37.41 -29.30
C ALA A 423 -3.51 -37.53 -30.57
N PRO A 424 -2.47 -36.69 -30.75
CA PRO A 424 -1.59 -36.82 -31.90
C PRO A 424 -0.90 -38.20 -31.85
N PRO A 425 -0.70 -38.86 -33.00
CA PRO A 425 0.01 -40.13 -33.03
C PRO A 425 1.43 -39.97 -32.48
N VAL A 426 1.93 -41.03 -31.85
CA VAL A 426 3.32 -41.08 -31.37
C VAL A 426 4.25 -40.93 -32.58
N ASP A 427 5.28 -40.11 -32.44
CA ASP A 427 6.26 -39.88 -33.50
C ASP A 427 6.90 -41.21 -33.94
N ALA A 428 6.99 -41.42 -35.26
CA ALA A 428 7.58 -42.63 -35.83
C ALA A 428 9.03 -42.83 -35.37
N GLU A 429 9.76 -41.76 -35.07
CA GLU A 429 11.13 -41.84 -34.57
C GLU A 429 11.20 -42.36 -33.13
N ILE A 430 10.21 -42.00 -32.29
CA ILE A 430 10.06 -42.54 -30.93
C ILE A 430 9.76 -44.04 -31.02
N LEU A 431 8.84 -44.43 -31.90
CA LEU A 431 8.49 -45.84 -32.11
C LEU A 431 9.67 -46.66 -32.63
N ARG A 432 10.53 -46.06 -33.48
CA ARG A 432 11.73 -46.71 -34.04
C ARG A 432 12.84 -46.91 -33.00
N THR A 433 13.02 -45.95 -32.10
CA THR A 433 14.07 -45.96 -31.07
C THR A 433 13.63 -46.59 -29.74
N MET A 434 12.36 -47.00 -29.66
CA MET A 434 11.74 -47.61 -28.49
C MET A 434 12.34 -49.00 -28.19
N LYS A 435 12.95 -49.13 -27.01
CA LYS A 435 13.33 -50.42 -26.43
C LYS A 435 12.24 -50.89 -25.48
N LYS A 436 11.68 -52.07 -25.73
CA LYS A 436 10.68 -52.69 -24.85
C LYS A 436 11.37 -53.57 -23.82
N VAL A 437 11.04 -53.37 -22.54
CA VAL A 437 11.40 -54.25 -21.43
C VAL A 437 10.10 -54.69 -20.77
N GLY A 438 9.66 -55.92 -21.07
CA GLY A 438 8.32 -56.39 -20.69
C GLY A 438 7.21 -55.65 -21.44
N PHE A 439 6.18 -55.17 -20.71
CA PHE A 439 5.06 -54.39 -21.27
C PHE A 439 5.38 -52.89 -21.45
N ILE A 440 6.46 -52.38 -20.86
CA ILE A 440 6.85 -50.96 -20.89
C ILE A 440 7.89 -50.74 -21.99
N GLY A 441 7.74 -49.68 -22.77
CA GLY A 441 8.78 -49.25 -23.72
C GLY A 441 9.38 -47.91 -23.37
N TYR A 442 10.70 -47.85 -23.50
CA TYR A 442 11.52 -46.68 -23.24
C TYR A 442 12.08 -46.17 -24.57
N ALA A 443 11.90 -44.88 -24.85
CA ALA A 443 12.49 -44.23 -26.00
C ALA A 443 13.09 -42.89 -25.56
N PRO A 444 14.27 -42.50 -26.07
CA PRO A 444 14.81 -41.16 -25.81
C PRO A 444 13.87 -40.12 -26.40
N ASN A 445 13.55 -39.06 -25.64
CA ASN A 445 12.70 -37.97 -26.12
C ASN A 445 13.42 -37.23 -27.26
N PRO A 446 12.87 -37.18 -28.48
CA PRO A 446 13.51 -36.55 -29.63
C PRO A 446 13.58 -35.01 -29.52
N ARG A 447 12.95 -34.40 -28.51
CA ARG A 447 12.92 -32.94 -28.26
C ARG A 447 12.44 -32.11 -29.46
N THR A 448 11.66 -32.72 -30.35
CA THR A 448 11.11 -32.08 -31.56
C THR A 448 9.87 -31.23 -31.29
N ARG A 449 9.22 -31.39 -30.13
CA ARG A 449 8.03 -30.65 -29.72
C ARG A 449 8.19 -30.10 -28.31
N LEU A 450 7.60 -28.93 -28.09
CA LEU A 450 7.45 -28.36 -26.75
C LEU A 450 6.27 -29.02 -26.03
N ARG A 451 6.32 -29.02 -24.69
CA ARG A 451 5.21 -29.49 -23.85
C ARG A 451 3.95 -28.67 -24.15
N ASN A 452 2.79 -29.33 -24.25
CA ASN A 452 1.47 -28.71 -24.53
C ASN A 452 1.35 -27.99 -25.88
N GLN A 453 2.27 -28.23 -26.83
CA GLN A 453 2.18 -27.66 -28.17
C GLN A 453 1.10 -28.38 -28.99
N ILE A 454 0.12 -27.63 -29.50
CA ILE A 454 -0.86 -28.12 -30.47
C ILE A 454 -0.30 -27.87 -31.87
N PRO A 455 -0.05 -28.91 -32.68
CA PRO A 455 0.46 -28.73 -34.04
C PRO A 455 -0.58 -28.03 -34.91
N TYR A 456 -0.12 -27.17 -35.82
CA TYR A 456 -0.99 -26.58 -36.84
C TYR A 456 -1.66 -27.70 -37.64
N ARG A 457 -2.98 -27.59 -37.82
CA ARG A 457 -3.70 -28.37 -38.82
C ARG A 457 -3.31 -27.84 -40.19
N LEU A 458 -2.15 -28.26 -40.69
CA LEU A 458 -1.89 -28.23 -42.11
C LEU A 458 -3.00 -29.10 -42.70
N LYS A 459 -3.95 -28.52 -43.45
CA LYS A 459 -4.90 -29.32 -44.23
C LYS A 459 -4.03 -30.32 -45.00
N GLU A 460 -4.14 -31.60 -44.66
CA GLU A 460 -3.71 -32.64 -45.57
C GLU A 460 -4.38 -32.27 -46.87
N SER A 461 -3.55 -32.00 -47.87
CA SER A 461 -4.00 -31.61 -49.19
C SER A 461 -5.00 -32.65 -49.65
N ASP A 462 -6.29 -32.34 -49.57
CA ASP A 462 -7.25 -32.84 -50.53
C ASP A 462 -6.60 -32.58 -51.89
N SER A 463 -6.21 -33.68 -52.51
CA SER A 463 -5.50 -33.80 -53.78
C SER A 463 -6.33 -33.26 -54.96
N GLU A 464 -7.36 -32.46 -54.70
CA GLU A 464 -8.27 -31.87 -55.67
C GLU A 464 -7.85 -30.44 -56.09
N PHE A 465 -7.05 -29.72 -55.29
CA PHE A 465 -6.61 -28.36 -55.64
C PHE A 465 -5.49 -28.29 -56.69
N ASP A 466 -4.92 -29.42 -57.12
CA ASP A 466 -3.96 -29.46 -58.24
C ASP A 466 -4.63 -29.39 -59.62
N SER A 467 -5.96 -29.26 -59.69
CA SER A 467 -6.73 -29.23 -60.94
C SER A 467 -7.06 -27.82 -61.48
N PHE A 468 -6.52 -26.75 -60.88
CA PHE A 468 -6.58 -25.40 -61.49
C PHE A 468 -5.20 -24.95 -61.96
N SER A 469 -4.76 -25.58 -63.05
CA SER A 469 -3.74 -25.03 -63.93
C SER A 469 -4.27 -23.79 -64.65
N GLN A 470 -3.91 -22.59 -64.17
CA GLN A 470 -3.60 -21.44 -65.04
C GLN A 470 -3.07 -20.28 -64.19
N VAL A 471 -1.74 -20.20 -64.08
CA VAL A 471 -1.06 -18.91 -63.94
C VAL A 471 0.08 -18.91 -64.95
N THR A 472 -0.15 -18.27 -66.09
CA THR A 472 0.90 -17.94 -67.06
C THR A 472 1.66 -16.71 -66.59
N GLU A 473 2.99 -16.85 -66.59
CA GLU A 473 4.02 -15.80 -66.57
C GLU A 473 4.22 -14.93 -65.32
N SER A 474 5.50 -14.58 -65.16
CA SER A 474 6.19 -13.97 -64.03
C SER A 474 5.52 -12.71 -63.44
N PRO A 475 5.48 -12.54 -62.10
CA PRO A 475 4.94 -11.33 -61.49
C PRO A 475 6.07 -10.35 -61.17
N ILE A 476 6.52 -9.57 -62.15
CA ILE A 476 7.18 -8.28 -61.89
C ILE A 476 6.13 -7.21 -62.19
N GLY A 477 5.62 -6.55 -61.14
CA GLY A 477 4.86 -5.30 -61.29
C GLY A 477 3.33 -5.34 -61.05
N ARG A 478 2.81 -6.09 -60.09
CA ARG A 478 1.45 -5.81 -59.55
C ARG A 478 1.54 -5.48 -58.06
N GLU A 479 1.11 -4.27 -57.73
CA GLU A 479 1.06 -3.70 -56.38
C GLU A 479 0.38 -4.66 -55.39
N GLU A 480 0.98 -4.80 -54.21
CA GLU A 480 0.46 -5.62 -53.11
C GLU A 480 -0.78 -4.92 -52.53
N GLU A 481 -1.96 -5.54 -52.67
CA GLU A 481 -3.08 -5.16 -51.81
C GLU A 481 -2.77 -5.53 -50.35
N PRO A 482 -3.16 -4.67 -49.38
CA PRO A 482 -2.74 -4.79 -47.98
C PRO A 482 -3.63 -5.79 -47.24
N HIS A 483 -3.58 -7.06 -47.64
CA HIS A 483 -4.16 -8.14 -46.84
C HIS A 483 -3.03 -8.76 -46.00
N LEU A 484 -2.91 -8.30 -44.75
CA LEU A 484 -1.83 -8.59 -43.79
C LEU A 484 -1.54 -10.09 -43.55
N HIS A 485 -2.42 -10.98 -44.01
CA HIS A 485 -2.35 -12.42 -43.78
C HIS A 485 -2.02 -13.27 -45.00
N MET A 486 -1.72 -12.66 -46.15
CA MET A 486 -1.42 -13.42 -47.36
C MET A 486 0.11 -13.55 -47.55
N VAL A 487 0.64 -14.78 -47.53
CA VAL A 487 2.05 -15.05 -47.82
C VAL A 487 2.41 -14.41 -49.18
N SER A 488 3.41 -13.51 -49.16
CA SER A 488 3.85 -12.79 -50.37
C SER A 488 4.20 -13.78 -51.48
N LYS A 489 3.89 -13.42 -52.73
CA LYS A 489 3.97 -14.34 -53.89
C LYS A 489 5.34 -14.98 -54.05
N LYS A 490 6.41 -14.26 -53.71
CA LYS A 490 7.80 -14.74 -53.73
C LYS A 490 8.09 -15.91 -52.78
N TYR A 491 7.29 -16.08 -51.73
CA TYR A 491 7.44 -17.16 -50.74
C TYR A 491 6.42 -18.29 -50.93
N ARG A 492 5.61 -18.25 -52.00
CA ARG A 492 4.65 -19.31 -52.30
C ARG A 492 5.37 -20.49 -52.97
N LYS A 493 4.88 -21.71 -52.71
CA LYS A 493 5.41 -22.94 -53.30
C LYS A 493 5.37 -22.87 -54.83
N VAL A 494 6.52 -23.02 -55.48
CA VAL A 494 6.62 -23.09 -56.94
C VAL A 494 6.51 -24.56 -57.36
N THR A 495 5.51 -24.90 -58.16
CA THR A 495 5.37 -26.24 -58.76
C THR A 495 6.22 -26.31 -60.02
N ILE A 496 7.31 -27.08 -59.99
CA ILE A 496 8.14 -27.36 -61.16
C ILE A 496 7.49 -28.50 -61.94
N LYS A 497 7.15 -28.27 -63.21
CA LYS A 497 6.73 -29.33 -64.14
C LYS A 497 7.94 -29.76 -64.96
N TYR A 498 8.28 -31.05 -64.90
CA TYR A 498 9.22 -31.65 -65.84
C TYR A 498 8.43 -32.07 -67.08
N SER A 499 8.83 -31.56 -68.25
CA SER A 499 8.29 -31.90 -69.57
C SER A 499 9.06 -33.04 -70.21
#